data_AF-A0A1F9XMD3-F1
#
_entry.id   AF-A0A1F9XMD3-F1
#
_cell.length_a   1.000
_cell.length_b   1.000
_cell.length_c   1.000
_cell.angle_alpha   90.00
_cell.angle_beta   90.00
_cell.angle_gamma   90.00
#
_symmetry.space_group_name_H-M   'P 1'
#
loop_
_entity.id
_entity.type
_entity.pdbx_description
1 polymer ?
#
loop_
_entity_poly.entity_id
_entity_poly.type
_entity_poly.pdbx_seq_one_letter_code
_entity_poly.pdbx_strand_id
1 'polypeptide(L)'
;MKKTLFLFFFFGFLLLAAHLIYPFALRAVFLVKGTAKITSDFAERAARPNTMLFLVAKNEDGVPVAVKKILNPIFPVDFQMTPSDLILPDILTKKIYMEAFLNSHGELGVFKNDDLKGSIKKTIFIFSKHNNIIIDTPGAK
;
A
#
# COMPACT_ATOMS: atom_id res chain seq x y z
N MET A 1 -16.72 -4.87 -47.30
CA MET A 1 -17.32 -3.86 -46.39
C MET A 1 -17.99 -4.46 -45.14
N LYS A 2 -18.76 -5.56 -45.22
CA LYS A 2 -19.40 -6.15 -44.01
C LYS A 2 -18.40 -6.74 -42.99
N LYS A 3 -17.35 -7.42 -43.46
CA LYS A 3 -16.32 -8.03 -42.59
C LYS A 3 -15.50 -6.98 -41.81
N THR A 4 -15.16 -5.87 -42.46
CA THR A 4 -14.43 -4.75 -41.82
C THR A 4 -15.26 -4.07 -40.75
N LEU A 5 -16.56 -3.87 -40.99
CA LEU A 5 -17.49 -3.32 -39.99
C LEU A 5 -17.58 -4.23 -38.75
N PHE A 6 -17.71 -5.55 -38.95
CA PHE A 6 -17.75 -6.53 -37.86
C PHE A 6 -16.45 -6.51 -37.03
N LEU A 7 -15.30 -6.32 -37.68
CA LEU A 7 -14.00 -6.23 -37.02
C LEU A 7 -13.90 -5.00 -36.12
N PHE A 8 -14.44 -3.85 -36.55
CA PHE A 8 -14.52 -2.64 -35.71
C PHE A 8 -15.44 -2.81 -34.51
N PHE A 9 -16.62 -3.43 -34.69
CA PHE A 9 -17.52 -3.73 -33.58
C PHE A 9 -16.89 -4.69 -32.57
N PHE A 10 -16.22 -5.74 -33.05
CA PHE A 10 -15.51 -6.68 -32.20
C PHE A 10 -14.39 -6.00 -31.42
N PHE A 11 -13.60 -5.15 -32.07
CA PHE A 11 -12.52 -4.40 -31.41
C PHE A 11 -13.07 -3.41 -30.37
N GLY A 12 -14.15 -2.69 -30.70
CA GLY A 12 -14.83 -1.79 -29.76
C GLY A 12 -15.39 -2.53 -28.54
N PHE A 13 -16.01 -3.69 -28.75
CA PHE A 13 -16.48 -4.56 -27.67
C PHE A 13 -15.32 -5.04 -26.78
N LEU A 14 -14.19 -5.43 -27.39
CA LEU A 14 -13.02 -5.90 -26.67
C LEU A 14 -12.38 -4.78 -25.82
N LEU A 15 -12.31 -3.56 -26.35
CA LEU A 15 -11.86 -2.38 -25.59
C LEU A 15 -12.79 -2.05 -24.42
N LEU A 16 -14.11 -2.09 -24.64
CA LEU A 16 -15.09 -1.84 -23.60
C LEU A 16 -15.01 -2.90 -22.49
N ALA A 17 -14.93 -4.18 -22.86
CA ALA A 17 -14.76 -5.28 -21.91
C ALA A 17 -13.45 -5.14 -21.12
N ALA A 18 -12.34 -4.81 -21.79
CA ALA A 18 -11.07 -4.56 -21.12
C ALA A 18 -11.17 -3.40 -20.12
N HIS A 19 -11.83 -2.30 -20.50
CA HIS A 19 -12.03 -1.16 -19.61
C HIS A 19 -12.85 -1.52 -18.37
N LEU A 20 -13.91 -2.31 -18.52
CA LEU A 20 -14.78 -2.73 -17.42
C LEU A 20 -14.12 -3.78 -16.49
N ILE A 21 -13.35 -4.70 -17.06
CA ILE A 21 -12.68 -5.78 -16.29
C ILE A 21 -11.44 -5.26 -15.57
N TYR A 22 -10.78 -4.23 -16.11
CA TYR A 22 -9.50 -3.73 -15.61
C TYR A 22 -9.49 -3.39 -14.10
N PRO A 23 -10.44 -2.62 -13.54
CA PRO A 23 -10.46 -2.33 -12.11
C PRO A 23 -10.63 -3.59 -11.25
N PHE A 24 -11.44 -4.56 -11.70
CA PHE A 24 -11.62 -5.84 -11.01
C PHE A 24 -10.33 -6.65 -11.03
N ALA A 25 -9.65 -6.70 -12.18
CA ALA A 25 -8.37 -7.38 -12.33
C ALA A 25 -7.30 -6.78 -11.40
N LEU A 26 -7.19 -5.45 -11.33
CA LEU A 26 -6.24 -4.78 -10.43
C LEU A 26 -6.47 -5.16 -8.96
N ARG A 27 -7.72 -5.20 -8.51
CA ARG A 27 -8.07 -5.64 -7.15
C ARG A 27 -7.69 -7.09 -6.91
N ALA A 28 -8.03 -7.98 -7.84
CA ALA A 28 -7.78 -9.40 -7.69
C ALA A 28 -6.29 -9.75 -7.62
N VAL A 29 -5.44 -9.00 -8.33
CA VAL A 29 -3.98 -9.22 -8.35
C VAL A 29 -3.21 -8.39 -7.32
N PHE A 30 -3.90 -7.61 -6.49
CA PHE A 30 -3.26 -6.77 -5.47
C PHE A 30 -2.54 -7.64 -4.43
N LEU A 31 -1.21 -7.57 -4.44
CA LEU A 31 -0.32 -8.31 -3.58
C LEU A 31 1.00 -7.54 -3.38
N VAL A 32 1.16 -6.92 -2.22
CA VAL A 32 2.40 -6.22 -1.87
C VAL A 32 3.06 -6.94 -0.70
N LYS A 33 4.27 -7.45 -0.90
CA LYS A 33 5.06 -8.10 0.16
C LYS A 33 6.36 -7.38 0.41
N GLY A 34 6.85 -7.47 1.63
CA GLY A 34 8.10 -6.85 2.00
C GLY A 34 8.45 -7.03 3.46
N THR A 35 9.50 -6.33 3.86
CA THR A 35 9.99 -6.30 5.24
C THR A 35 10.04 -4.84 5.70
N ALA A 36 9.43 -4.57 6.85
CA ALA A 36 9.59 -3.31 7.55
C ALA A 36 10.73 -3.42 8.55
N LYS A 37 11.63 -2.45 8.49
CA LYS A 37 12.81 -2.33 9.36
C LYS A 37 12.74 -0.99 10.08
N ILE A 38 13.37 -0.93 11.23
CA ILE A 38 13.54 0.29 12.00
C ILE A 38 15.04 0.59 12.15
N THR A 39 15.40 1.86 12.15
CA THR A 39 16.78 2.26 12.47
C THR A 39 17.07 2.02 13.96
N SER A 40 18.35 1.83 14.29
CA SER A 40 18.82 1.59 15.66
C SER A 40 18.33 2.65 16.65
N ASP A 41 18.28 3.90 16.21
CA ASP A 41 17.97 5.08 17.04
C ASP A 41 16.52 5.07 17.55
N PHE A 42 15.65 4.27 16.93
CA PHE A 42 14.25 4.15 17.30
C PHE A 42 13.85 2.74 17.76
N ALA A 43 14.78 1.78 17.81
CA ALA A 43 14.50 0.41 18.18
C ALA A 43 13.88 0.28 19.58
N GLU A 44 14.36 1.06 20.55
CA GLU A 44 13.81 1.08 21.92
C GLU A 44 12.36 1.58 21.96
N ARG A 45 12.04 2.61 21.16
CA ARG A 45 10.67 3.16 21.09
C ARG A 45 9.71 2.14 20.47
N ALA A 46 10.17 1.40 19.47
CA ALA A 46 9.37 0.37 18.82
C ALA A 46 9.16 -0.88 19.67
N ALA A 47 10.09 -1.20 20.56
CA ALA A 47 9.97 -2.34 21.48
C ALA A 47 8.96 -2.11 22.62
N ARG A 48 8.43 -0.89 22.77
CA ARG A 48 7.42 -0.58 23.79
C ARG A 48 6.14 -1.38 23.54
N PRO A 49 5.44 -1.82 24.60
CA PRO A 49 4.17 -2.49 24.47
C PRO A 49 3.09 -1.54 23.93
N ASN A 50 2.04 -2.12 23.34
CA ASN A 50 0.91 -1.40 22.74
C ASN A 50 1.30 -0.50 21.56
N THR A 51 2.39 -0.82 20.88
CA THR A 51 2.75 -0.17 19.63
C THR A 51 2.01 -0.81 18.46
N MET A 52 1.68 -0.01 17.46
CA MET A 52 0.92 -0.40 16.28
C MET A 52 1.65 0.10 15.05
N LEU A 53 2.01 -0.84 14.17
CA LEU A 53 2.54 -0.54 12.84
C LEU A 53 1.39 -0.51 11.84
N PHE A 54 1.23 0.62 11.19
CA PHE A 54 0.35 0.79 10.05
C PHE A 54 1.18 0.89 8.78
N LEU A 55 0.91 0.01 7.84
CA LEU A 55 1.43 0.06 6.48
C LEU A 55 0.34 0.61 5.59
N VAL A 56 0.62 1.74 4.94
CA VAL A 56 -0.34 2.48 4.13
C VAL A 56 0.15 2.49 2.69
N ALA A 57 -0.66 1.93 1.80
CA ALA A 57 -0.49 2.08 0.37
C ALA A 57 -1.32 3.26 -0.11
N LYS A 58 -0.70 4.18 -0.86
CA LYS A 58 -1.35 5.33 -1.49
C LYS A 58 -1.30 5.21 -3.00
N ASN A 59 -2.34 5.67 -3.69
CA ASN A 59 -2.32 5.81 -5.14
C ASN A 59 -1.40 6.97 -5.58
N GLU A 60 -1.33 7.22 -6.88
CA GLU A 60 -0.47 8.27 -7.44
C GLU A 60 -0.90 9.70 -7.03
N ASP A 61 -2.17 9.88 -6.63
CA ASP A 61 -2.72 11.15 -6.11
C ASP A 61 -2.51 11.32 -4.60
N GLY A 62 -1.82 10.39 -3.94
CA GLY A 62 -1.57 10.43 -2.50
C GLY A 62 -2.75 9.95 -1.64
N VAL A 63 -3.81 9.41 -2.23
CA VAL A 63 -4.98 8.91 -1.51
C VAL A 63 -4.71 7.49 -1.00
N PRO A 64 -4.92 7.19 0.30
CA PRO A 64 -4.79 5.84 0.85
C PRO A 64 -5.76 4.86 0.19
N VAL A 65 -5.24 3.77 -0.39
CA VAL A 65 -6.03 2.72 -1.04
C VAL A 65 -6.02 1.40 -0.30
N ALA A 66 -4.97 1.13 0.49
CA ALA A 66 -4.89 -0.04 1.34
C ALA A 66 -4.20 0.30 2.68
N VAL A 67 -4.65 -0.34 3.76
CA VAL A 67 -4.06 -0.17 5.09
C VAL A 67 -3.94 -1.54 5.76
N LYS A 68 -2.74 -1.87 6.23
CA LYS A 68 -2.49 -3.04 7.06
C LYS A 68 -2.06 -2.60 8.44
N LYS A 69 -2.71 -3.15 9.47
CA LYS A 69 -2.40 -2.92 10.88
C LYS A 69 -1.72 -4.15 11.47
N ILE A 70 -0.59 -3.94 12.15
CA ILE A 70 0.16 -4.97 12.90
C ILE A 70 0.31 -4.48 14.34
N LEU A 71 -0.20 -5.26 15.30
CA LEU A 71 -0.10 -4.96 16.72
C LEU A 71 1.21 -5.50 17.29
N ASN A 72 1.86 -4.75 18.18
CA ASN A 72 3.11 -5.12 18.84
C ASN A 72 4.15 -5.71 17.87
N PRO A 73 4.53 -4.96 16.82
CA PRO A 73 5.43 -5.47 15.78
C PRO A 73 6.81 -5.80 16.34
N ILE A 74 7.35 -6.96 15.97
CA ILE A 74 8.73 -7.34 16.28
C ILE A 74 9.56 -7.09 15.03
N PHE A 75 10.47 -6.11 15.08
CA PHE A 75 11.29 -5.74 13.94
C PHE A 75 12.55 -6.62 13.82
N PRO A 76 12.98 -6.97 12.59
CA PRO A 76 12.31 -6.69 11.31
C PRO A 76 11.03 -7.52 11.15
N VAL A 77 9.98 -6.91 10.61
CA VAL A 77 8.66 -7.56 10.43
C VAL A 77 8.34 -7.75 8.95
N ASP A 78 8.06 -8.98 8.56
CA ASP A 78 7.55 -9.27 7.23
C ASP A 78 6.06 -8.94 7.14
N PHE A 79 5.68 -8.33 6.02
CA PHE A 79 4.31 -7.94 5.78
C PHE A 79 3.84 -8.42 4.41
N GLN A 80 2.52 -8.63 4.34
CA GLN A 80 1.82 -8.93 3.12
C GLN A 80 0.50 -8.16 3.12
N MET A 81 0.31 -7.29 2.12
CA MET A 81 -0.96 -6.65 1.84
C MET A 81 -1.65 -7.42 0.71
N THR A 82 -2.90 -7.78 0.92
CA THR A 82 -3.75 -8.52 -0.03
C THR A 82 -5.03 -7.71 -0.30
N PRO A 83 -5.94 -8.18 -1.16
CA PRO A 83 -7.15 -7.42 -1.47
C PRO A 83 -8.05 -7.15 -0.25
N SER A 84 -7.91 -7.93 0.84
CA SER A 84 -8.64 -7.68 2.10
C SER A 84 -8.12 -6.46 2.87
N ASP A 85 -6.91 -5.99 2.58
CA ASP A 85 -6.34 -4.78 3.18
C ASP A 85 -6.75 -3.51 2.38
N LEU A 86 -7.45 -3.64 1.23
CA LEU A 86 -7.93 -2.50 0.44
C LEU A 86 -9.09 -1.80 1.16
N ILE A 87 -8.98 -0.48 1.29
CA ILE A 87 -10.03 0.38 1.86
C ILE A 87 -10.78 1.18 0.78
N LEU A 88 -10.10 1.52 -0.33
CA LEU A 88 -10.67 2.25 -1.46
C LEU A 88 -10.25 1.58 -2.78
N PRO A 89 -10.87 0.44 -3.13
CA PRO A 89 -10.45 -0.37 -4.27
C PRO A 89 -10.82 0.26 -5.64
N ASP A 90 -11.74 1.20 -5.68
CA ASP A 90 -12.21 1.86 -6.92
C ASP A 90 -11.18 2.82 -7.52
N ILE A 91 -10.31 3.38 -6.68
CA ILE A 91 -9.27 4.34 -7.08
C ILE A 91 -7.87 3.71 -7.11
N LEU A 92 -7.80 2.38 -7.06
CA LEU A 92 -6.54 1.63 -7.08
C LEU A 92 -5.83 1.81 -8.42
N THR A 93 -4.60 2.29 -8.37
CA THR A 93 -3.70 2.43 -9.51
C THR A 93 -2.72 1.26 -9.58
N LYS A 94 -2.08 1.05 -10.75
CA LYS A 94 -1.04 0.02 -10.93
C LYS A 94 0.19 0.25 -10.06
N LYS A 95 0.50 1.52 -9.82
CA LYS A 95 1.63 1.98 -9.01
C LYS A 95 1.10 2.61 -7.75
N ILE A 96 1.81 2.39 -6.66
CA ILE A 96 1.47 2.90 -5.34
C ILE A 96 2.71 3.47 -4.65
N TYR A 97 2.48 4.37 -3.72
CA TYR A 97 3.47 4.77 -2.71
C TYR A 97 3.21 3.99 -1.42
N MET A 98 4.28 3.68 -0.70
CA MET A 98 4.19 2.95 0.56
C MET A 98 4.76 3.79 1.69
N GLU A 99 3.99 3.91 2.75
CA GLU A 99 4.36 4.55 3.99
C GLU A 99 4.12 3.60 5.17
N ALA A 100 4.93 3.74 6.20
CA ALA A 100 4.83 3.03 7.46
C ALA A 100 4.69 4.06 8.57
N PHE A 101 3.78 3.81 9.50
CA PHE A 101 3.58 4.63 10.68
C PHE A 101 3.61 3.72 11.91
N LEU A 102 4.41 4.08 12.89
CA LEU A 102 4.44 3.40 14.18
C LEU A 102 3.93 4.38 15.24
N ASN A 103 2.88 3.99 15.96
CA ASN A 103 2.30 4.79 17.03
C ASN A 103 1.79 3.89 18.18
N SER A 104 1.40 4.50 19.29
CA SER A 104 0.82 3.79 20.45
C SER A 104 -0.67 4.04 20.65
N HIS A 105 -1.23 5.06 19.98
CA HIS A 105 -2.62 5.50 20.16
C HIS A 105 -3.58 4.96 19.09
N GLY A 106 -3.07 4.47 17.95
CA GLY A 106 -3.86 3.77 16.94
C GLY A 106 -4.60 4.66 15.95
N GLU A 107 -4.33 5.96 15.92
CA GLU A 107 -4.95 6.91 14.99
C GLU A 107 -3.99 7.17 13.81
N LEU A 108 -4.52 7.15 12.59
CA LEU A 108 -3.76 7.52 11.39
C LEU A 108 -4.02 8.97 11.02
N GLY A 109 -2.98 9.67 10.53
CA GLY A 109 -3.07 11.07 10.11
C GLY A 109 -2.92 12.10 11.23
N VAL A 110 -2.91 11.67 12.49
CA VAL A 110 -2.56 12.50 13.65
C VAL A 110 -1.20 12.04 14.15
N PHE A 111 -0.20 12.91 14.09
CA PHE A 111 1.13 12.62 14.63
C PHE A 111 1.26 13.19 16.03
N LYS A 112 1.63 12.33 16.97
CA LYS A 112 1.96 12.67 18.34
C LYS A 112 3.46 12.53 18.59
N ASN A 113 3.90 13.09 19.70
CA ASN A 113 5.25 12.87 20.19
C ASN A 113 5.47 11.35 20.37
N ASP A 114 6.67 10.88 20.00
CA ASP A 114 7.08 9.47 19.92
C ASP A 114 6.58 8.66 18.72
N ASP A 115 5.69 9.19 17.88
CA ASP A 115 5.33 8.51 16.63
C ASP A 115 6.53 8.46 15.69
N LEU A 116 6.58 7.43 14.86
CA LEU A 116 7.62 7.26 13.85
C LEU A 116 6.99 7.03 12.49
N LYS A 117 7.71 7.42 11.45
CA LYS A 117 7.33 7.20 10.07
C LYS A 117 8.48 6.66 9.24
N GLY A 118 8.12 5.94 8.19
CA GLY A 118 9.00 5.43 7.16
C GLY A 118 8.30 5.47 5.82
N SER A 119 9.07 5.49 4.73
CA SER A 119 8.49 5.46 3.39
C SER A 119 9.42 4.80 2.38
N ILE A 120 8.84 4.28 1.30
CA ILE A 120 9.62 3.89 0.12
C ILE A 120 9.67 5.09 -0.81
N LYS A 121 10.88 5.61 -1.06
CA LYS A 121 11.10 6.83 -1.86
C LYS A 121 10.60 6.76 -3.31
N LYS A 122 10.37 5.55 -3.84
CA LYS A 122 9.92 5.31 -5.21
C LYS A 122 8.56 4.63 -5.22
N THR A 123 7.79 4.86 -6.27
CA THR A 123 6.58 4.08 -6.54
C THR A 123 6.92 2.60 -6.71
N ILE A 124 6.05 1.73 -6.21
CA ILE A 124 6.13 0.28 -6.41
C ILE A 124 4.87 -0.22 -7.13
N PHE A 125 4.96 -1.38 -7.77
CA PHE A 125 3.80 -2.01 -8.39
C PHE A 125 2.96 -2.76 -7.35
N ILE A 126 1.66 -2.86 -7.60
CA ILE A 126 0.70 -3.55 -6.71
C ILE A 126 0.93 -5.05 -6.56
N PHE A 127 1.83 -5.68 -7.34
CA PHE A 127 2.17 -7.11 -7.27
C PHE A 127 3.64 -7.36 -6.83
N SER A 128 4.27 -6.35 -6.22
CA SER A 128 5.69 -6.39 -5.84
C SER A 128 5.94 -7.25 -4.60
N LYS A 129 7.04 -8.05 -4.61
CA LYS A 129 7.28 -9.10 -3.61
C LYS A 129 8.51 -8.92 -2.70
N HIS A 130 9.29 -7.86 -2.85
CA HIS A 130 10.54 -7.67 -2.10
C HIS A 130 10.75 -6.20 -1.75
N ASN A 131 9.78 -5.61 -1.07
CA ASN A 131 9.82 -4.20 -0.69
C ASN A 131 10.47 -4.03 0.68
N ASN A 132 11.44 -3.13 0.80
CA ASN A 132 12.04 -2.78 2.08
C ASN A 132 11.55 -1.39 2.47
N ILE A 133 10.84 -1.28 3.59
CA ILE A 133 10.47 0.00 4.18
C ILE A 133 11.29 0.22 5.44
N ILE A 134 11.91 1.39 5.56
CA ILE A 134 12.74 1.76 6.69
C ILE A 134 12.00 2.87 7.45
N ILE A 135 11.78 2.64 8.74
CA ILE A 135 11.23 3.61 9.69
C ILE A 135 12.42 4.32 10.32
N ASP A 136 12.64 5.57 9.93
CA ASP A 136 13.85 6.35 10.23
C ASP A 136 13.58 7.81 10.59
N THR A 137 12.30 8.22 10.65
CA THR A 137 11.95 9.63 10.84
C THR A 137 10.91 9.76 11.96
N PRO A 138 10.99 10.78 12.83
CA PRO A 138 9.90 11.15 13.74
C PRO A 138 8.61 11.51 12.98
N GLY A 139 7.47 11.10 13.53
CA GLY A 139 6.13 11.41 13.02
C GLY A 139 5.77 12.88 13.21
N ALA A 140 5.98 13.40 14.42
CA ALA A 140 5.83 14.82 14.76
C ALA A 140 7.17 15.57 14.62
N LYS A 141 7.10 16.86 14.26
CA LYS A 141 8.23 17.80 14.34
C LYS A 141 8.31 18.40 15.73
#